data_AF-C0N3Z6-F1
#
_entry.id   AF-C0N3Z6-F1
#
_cell.length_a   1.000
_cell.length_b   1.000
_cell.length_c   1.000
_cell.angle_alpha   90.00
_cell.angle_beta   90.00
_cell.angle_gamma   90.00
#
_symmetry.space_group_name_H-M   'P 1'
#
loop_
_entity.id
_entity.type
_entity.pdbx_description
1 polymer ?
#
loop_
_entity_poly.entity_id
_entity_poly.type
_entity_poly.pdbx_seq_one_letter_code
_entity_poly.pdbx_strand_id
1 'polypeptide(L)' 'MCEPECPAEAIFSEDDLPDEQMEFLQINEELSQVWPVISEKKDPLPDAEEWDGKSDKTALLER' A
#
# COMPACT_ATOMS: atom_id res chain seq x y z
N MET A 1 -5.01 -11.43 -9.61
CA MET A 1 -4.33 -11.72 -8.33
C MET A 1 -3.40 -10.54 -8.11
N CYS A 2 -3.49 -9.81 -7.00
CA CYS A 2 -2.76 -8.54 -6.82
C CYS A 2 -1.44 -8.71 -6.04
N GLU A 3 -1.41 -9.63 -5.08
CA GLU A 3 -0.23 -9.93 -4.26
C GLU A 3 1.07 -10.18 -5.07
N PRO A 4 1.13 -11.15 -6.02
CA PRO A 4 2.36 -11.40 -6.77
C PRO A 4 2.68 -10.32 -7.82
N GLU A 5 1.77 -9.37 -8.05
CA GLU A 5 1.93 -8.32 -9.07
C GLU A 5 2.54 -7.04 -8.48
N CYS A 6 2.58 -6.90 -7.14
CA CYS A 6 3.13 -5.74 -6.46
C CYS A 6 4.66 -5.83 -6.40
N PRO A 7 5.43 -4.95 -7.10
CA PRO A 7 6.90 -5.02 -7.07
C PRO A 7 7.49 -4.72 -5.69
N ALA A 8 6.78 -3.95 -4.86
CA ALA A 8 7.19 -3.59 -3.50
C ALA A 8 6.77 -4.64 -2.45
N GLU A 9 6.16 -5.76 -2.88
CA GLU A 9 5.69 -6.84 -1.99
C GLU A 9 4.80 -6.34 -0.84
N ALA A 10 3.99 -5.30 -1.10
CA ALA A 10 3.25 -4.55 -0.09
C ALA A 10 1.77 -4.95 0.04
N ILE A 11 1.35 -6.02 -0.62
CA ILE A 11 -0.04 -6.51 -0.59
C ILE A 11 -0.04 -7.86 0.12
N PHE A 12 -0.86 -7.97 1.18
CA PHE A 12 -0.98 -9.17 1.99
C PHE A 12 -2.44 -9.63 2.03
N SER A 13 -2.63 -10.94 2.18
CA SER A 13 -3.87 -11.45 2.76
C SER A 13 -3.98 -10.95 4.21
N GLU A 14 -5.19 -10.67 4.69
CA GLU A 14 -5.40 -10.29 6.10
C GLU A 14 -4.86 -11.35 7.06
N ASP A 15 -4.99 -12.63 6.69
CA ASP A 15 -4.48 -13.77 7.49
C ASP A 15 -2.94 -13.84 7.54
N ASP A 16 -2.25 -13.23 6.59
CA ASP A 16 -0.78 -13.25 6.45
C ASP A 16 -0.15 -11.88 6.78
N LEU A 17 -0.95 -10.93 7.29
CA LEU A 17 -0.48 -9.58 7.59
C LEU A 17 0.44 -9.58 8.83
N PRO A 18 1.66 -9.01 8.76
CA PRO A 18 2.53 -8.90 9.92
C PRO A 18 1.92 -8.04 11.03
N ASP A 19 2.19 -8.40 12.29
CA ASP A 19 1.67 -7.68 13.48
C ASP A 19 2.01 -6.17 13.44
N GLU A 20 3.20 -5.82 12.95
CA GLU A 20 3.64 -4.42 12.82
C GLU A 20 2.88 -3.61 11.77
N GLN A 21 2.14 -4.28 10.87
CA GLN A 21 1.39 -3.66 9.79
C GLN A 21 -0.13 -3.68 10.01
N MET A 22 -0.60 -4.16 11.17
CA MET A 22 -2.03 -4.26 11.50
C MET A 22 -2.78 -2.92 11.40
N GLU A 23 -2.11 -1.78 11.56
CA GLU A 23 -2.71 -0.45 11.38
C GLU A 23 -3.28 -0.24 9.98
N PHE A 24 -2.74 -0.91 8.95
CA PHE A 24 -3.17 -0.77 7.57
C PHE A 24 -4.57 -1.32 7.30
N LEU A 25 -5.10 -2.24 8.14
CA LEU A 25 -6.48 -2.70 8.00
C LEU A 25 -7.48 -1.54 8.17
N GLN A 26 -7.31 -0.75 9.24
CA GLN A 26 -8.16 0.40 9.49
C GLN A 26 -7.94 1.51 8.45
N ILE A 27 -6.67 1.78 8.08
CA ILE A 27 -6.35 2.79 7.05
C ILE A 27 -7.01 2.43 5.73
N ASN A 28 -6.93 1.16 5.30
CA ASN A 28 -7.54 0.70 4.06
C ASN A 28 -9.07 0.77 4.10
N GLU A 29 -9.70 0.37 5.22
CA GLU A 29 -11.14 0.49 5.40
C GLU A 29 -11.60 1.96 5.29
N GLU A 30 -10.95 2.88 6.00
CA GLU A 30 -11.28 4.30 5.99
C GLU A 30 -11.08 4.93 4.60
N LEU A 31 -9.90 4.74 3.99
CA LEU A 31 -9.53 5.43 2.76
C LEU A 31 -10.25 4.88 1.53
N SER A 32 -10.59 3.59 1.52
CA SER A 32 -11.37 2.99 0.42
C SER A 32 -12.77 3.62 0.24
N GLN A 33 -13.32 4.24 1.28
CA GLN A 33 -14.62 4.91 1.22
C GLN A 33 -14.57 6.32 0.62
N VAL A 34 -13.40 6.98 0.69
CA VAL A 34 -13.25 8.39 0.34
C VAL A 34 -12.39 8.65 -0.88
N TRP A 35 -11.46 7.74 -1.21
CA TRP A 35 -10.59 7.89 -2.37
C TRP A 35 -11.28 7.50 -3.68
N PRO A 36 -10.93 8.16 -4.80
CA PRO A 36 -11.47 7.81 -6.10
C PRO A 36 -10.98 6.41 -6.54
N VAL A 37 -11.82 5.69 -7.28
CA VAL A 37 -11.46 4.38 -7.85
C VAL A 37 -10.36 4.54 -8.90
N ILE A 38 -9.29 3.77 -8.77
CA ILE A 38 -8.25 3.59 -9.80
C ILE A 38 -8.42 2.21 -10.46
N SER A 39 -8.81 2.20 -11.73
CA SER A 39 -9.06 0.96 -12.51
C SER A 39 -8.07 0.72 -13.64
N GLU A 40 -7.13 1.64 -13.87
CA GLU A 40 -6.14 1.58 -14.95
C GLU A 40 -4.73 1.78 -14.40
N LYS A 41 -3.77 1.03 -14.93
CA LYS A 41 -2.36 1.16 -14.59
C LYS A 41 -1.82 2.52 -15.04
N LYS A 42 -1.02 3.14 -14.19
CA LYS A 42 -0.24 4.36 -14.48
C LYS A 42 1.23 4.09 -14.19
N ASP A 43 2.09 5.01 -14.60
CA ASP A 43 3.51 4.93 -14.26
C ASP A 43 3.71 5.07 -12.74
N PRO A 44 4.72 4.40 -12.15
CA PRO A 44 5.10 4.59 -10.76
C PRO A 44 5.46 6.05 -10.45
N LEU A 45 5.51 6.39 -9.16
CA LEU A 45 6.07 7.68 -8.73
C LEU A 45 7.55 7.80 -9.18
N PRO A 46 8.06 9.02 -9.48
CA PRO A 46 9.41 9.22 -10.02
C PRO A 46 10.53 8.56 -9.20
N ASP A 47 10.40 8.57 -7.86
CA ASP A 47 11.43 8.07 -6.94
C ASP A 47 11.06 6.70 -6.34
N ALA A 48 10.12 5.95 -6.95
CA ALA A 48 9.59 4.71 -6.38
C ALA A 48 10.68 3.69 -5.99
N GLU A 49 11.70 3.51 -6.84
CA GLU A 49 12.83 2.60 -6.57
C GLU A 49 13.65 3.02 -5.34
N GLU A 50 13.76 4.32 -5.05
CA GLU A 50 14.49 4.80 -3.88
C GLU A 50 13.71 4.55 -2.58
N TRP A 51 12.38 4.51 -2.66
CA TRP A 51 11.49 4.33 -1.51
C TRP A 51 11.11 2.88 -1.26
N ASP A 52 11.37 1.99 -2.20
CA ASP A 52 11.14 0.56 -2.03
C ASP A 52 12.00 -0.01 -0.89
N GLY A 53 11.40 -0.85 -0.05
CA GLY A 53 12.04 -1.42 1.13
C GLY A 53 12.34 -0.47 2.32
N LYS A 54 12.14 0.85 2.20
CA LYS A 54 12.29 1.77 3.35
C LYS A 54 11.12 1.59 4.36
N SER A 55 11.44 1.54 5.65
CA SER A 55 10.47 1.43 6.75
C SER A 55 9.82 2.77 7.12
N ASP A 56 8.82 2.73 8.00
CA ASP A 56 8.22 3.89 8.67
C ASP A 56 7.59 4.94 7.73
N LYS A 57 7.18 4.51 6.53
CA LYS A 57 6.57 5.37 5.52
C LYS A 57 5.13 5.80 5.84
N THR A 58 4.47 5.20 6.84
CA THR A 58 3.10 5.60 7.26
C THR A 58 3.04 7.09 7.61
N ALA A 59 4.11 7.65 8.18
CA ALA A 59 4.20 9.08 8.52
C ALA A 59 4.17 10.02 7.31
N LEU A 60 4.40 9.50 6.10
CA LEU A 60 4.39 10.25 4.83
C LEU A 60 3.06 10.11 4.07
N LEU A 61 2.07 9.38 4.61
CA LEU A 61 0.78 9.17 3.97
C LEU A 61 -0.01 10.49 3.83
N GLU A 62 -0.32 10.86 2.59
CA GLU A 62 -1.19 11.98 2.25
C GLU A 62 -2.65 11.48 2.15
N ARG A 63 -3.60 12.15 2.82
CA ARG A 63 -5.03 11.77 2.84
C ARG A 63 -5.86 12.57 1.84
#